data_AF-A0A7Y4ESD1-F1
#
_entry.id   AF-A0A7Y4ESD1-F1
#
_cell.length_a   1.000
_cell.length_b   1.000
_cell.length_c   1.000
_cell.angle_alpha   90.00
_cell.angle_beta   90.00
_cell.angle_gamma   90.00
#
_symmetry.space_group_name_H-M   'P 1'
#
loop_
_entity.id
_entity.type
_entity.pdbx_description
1 polymer ?
#
loop_
_entity_poly.entity_id
_entity_poly.type
_entity_poly.pdbx_seq_one_letter_code
_entity_poly.pdbx_strand_id
1 'polypeptide(L)' 'MSFDIESGQTVLKAALNSNINFPNRCQVGACAMCLCKKLEGQVSYHLEPMLTEKEQEQGWVFACQAFAESNLVLTFED' A
#
# COMPACT_ATOMS: atom_id res chain seq x y z
N MET A 1 7.10 4.52 -12.46
CA MET A 1 5.87 5.34 -12.60
C MET A 1 5.68 6.07 -11.28
N SER A 2 5.12 7.27 -11.28
CA SER A 2 4.88 8.07 -10.06
C SER A 2 3.50 8.71 -10.12
N PHE A 3 2.92 8.96 -8.96
CA PHE A 3 1.62 9.59 -8.80
C PHE A 3 1.56 10.28 -7.44
N ASP A 4 0.68 11.28 -7.32
CA ASP A 4 0.46 11.98 -6.06
C ASP A 4 -0.68 11.32 -5.27
N ILE A 5 -0.59 11.41 -3.95
CA ILE A 5 -1.60 10.90 -3.02
C ILE A 5 -2.23 12.11 -2.33
N GLU A 6 -3.53 12.32 -2.56
CA GLU A 6 -4.26 13.35 -1.83
C GLU A 6 -4.52 12.91 -0.40
N SER A 7 -4.59 13.88 0.52
CA SER A 7 -4.89 13.62 1.92
C SER A 7 -6.17 12.79 2.08
N GLY A 8 -6.10 11.74 2.89
CA GLY A 8 -7.24 10.84 3.16
C GLY A 8 -7.46 9.75 2.11
N GLN A 9 -6.59 9.63 1.11
CA GLN A 9 -6.62 8.50 0.16
C GLN A 9 -5.67 7.38 0.61
N THR A 10 -6.08 6.13 0.37
CA THR A 10 -5.15 5.01 0.45
C THR A 10 -4.22 5.00 -0.77
N VAL A 11 -3.06 4.37 -0.63
CA VAL A 11 -2.09 4.20 -1.71
C VAL A 11 -2.73 3.60 -2.96
N LEU A 12 -3.53 2.54 -2.80
CA LEU A 12 -4.26 1.93 -3.92
C LEU A 12 -5.23 2.92 -4.57
N LYS A 13 -6.00 3.67 -3.77
CA LYS A 13 -7.01 4.58 -4.31
C LYS A 13 -6.37 5.68 -5.16
N ALA A 14 -5.27 6.25 -4.67
CA ALA A 14 -4.51 7.26 -5.41
C ALA A 14 -3.88 6.68 -6.69
N ALA A 15 -3.35 5.46 -6.66
CA ALA A 15 -2.82 4.78 -7.85
C ALA A 15 -3.90 4.60 -8.92
N LEU A 16 -5.07 4.06 -8.54
CA LEU A 16 -6.18 3.83 -9.46
C LEU A 16 -6.75 5.13 -10.03
N ASN A 17 -6.88 6.17 -9.21
CA ASN A 17 -7.31 7.50 -9.67
C ASN A 17 -6.32 8.11 -10.68
N SER A 18 -5.03 7.77 -10.55
CA SER A 18 -3.96 8.18 -11.46
C SER A 18 -3.81 7.26 -12.68
N ASN A 19 -4.77 6.36 -12.92
CA ASN A 19 -4.76 5.37 -14.00
C ASN A 19 -3.54 4.41 -13.96
N ILE A 20 -2.95 4.20 -12.78
CA ILE A 20 -1.89 3.21 -12.59
C ILE A 20 -2.52 1.86 -12.30
N ASN A 21 -2.15 0.87 -13.11
CA ASN A 21 -2.59 -0.50 -12.87
C ASN A 21 -1.90 -1.04 -11.62
N PHE A 22 -2.66 -1.15 -10.54
CA PHE A 22 -2.21 -1.69 -9.27
C PHE A 22 -3.04 -2.95 -8.97
N PRO A 23 -2.43 -4.13 -8.80
CA PRO A 23 -3.14 -5.37 -8.51
C PRO A 23 -4.08 -5.22 -7.30
N ASN A 24 -5.37 -5.52 -7.46
CA ASN A 24 -6.34 -5.39 -6.38
C ASN A 24 -7.59 -6.25 -6.62
N ARG A 25 -8.31 -6.59 -5.54
CA ARG A 25 -9.60 -7.29 -5.61
C ARG A 25 -10.54 -6.96 -4.46
N CYS A 26 -10.21 -7.36 -3.24
CA CYS A 26 -11.14 -7.18 -2.10
C CYS A 26 -11.14 -5.76 -1.54
N GLN A 27 -10.03 -5.02 -1.68
CA GLN A 27 -9.81 -3.67 -1.14
C GLN A 27 -10.00 -3.53 0.39
N VAL A 28 -9.96 -4.64 1.13
CA VAL A 28 -10.14 -4.70 2.58
C VAL A 28 -9.02 -5.47 3.30
N GLY A 29 -7.87 -5.66 2.65
CA GLY A 29 -6.70 -6.32 3.26
C GLY A 29 -6.79 -7.84 3.43
N ALA A 30 -7.77 -8.51 2.82
CA ALA A 30 -8.02 -9.93 3.06
C ALA A 30 -7.49 -10.89 1.97
N CYS A 31 -7.33 -10.43 0.73
CA CYS A 31 -7.06 -11.32 -0.43
C CYS A 31 -5.62 -11.26 -0.96
N ALA A 32 -4.74 -10.51 -0.30
CA ALA A 32 -3.35 -10.27 -0.69
C ALA A 32 -3.06 -9.74 -2.11
N MET A 33 -4.07 -9.52 -2.97
CA MET A 33 -3.83 -8.94 -4.29
C MET A 33 -3.26 -7.53 -4.26
N CYS A 34 -3.56 -6.72 -3.23
CA CYS A 34 -3.00 -5.38 -3.06
C CYS A 34 -1.67 -5.37 -2.30
N LEU A 35 -1.10 -6.56 -2.00
CA LEU A 35 0.14 -6.70 -1.25
C LEU A 35 1.31 -6.27 -2.12
N CYS A 36 2.18 -5.46 -1.54
CA CYS A 36 3.42 -4.98 -2.16
C CYS A 36 4.47 -4.78 -1.07
N LYS A 37 5.71 -4.57 -1.48
CA LYS A 37 6.82 -4.31 -0.56
C LYS A 37 7.27 -2.86 -0.67
N LYS A 38 7.41 -2.22 0.47
CA LYS A 38 7.88 -0.84 0.60
C LYS A 38 9.40 -0.85 0.75
N LEU A 39 10.07 -0.29 -0.25
CA LEU A 39 11.52 -0.11 -0.28
C LEU A 39 11.94 1.16 0.49
N GLU A 40 11.12 2.21 0.41
CA GLU A 40 11.38 3.49 1.08
C GLU A 40 10.08 4.13 1.61
N GLY A 41 10.23 4.98 2.61
CA GLY A 41 9.14 5.75 3.20
C GLY A 41 8.40 5.04 4.34
N GLN A 42 7.25 5.58 4.71
CA GLN A 42 6.44 5.14 5.85
C GLN A 42 4.95 5.18 5.50
N VAL A 43 4.23 4.17 5.99
CA VAL A 43 2.79 4.06 5.86
C VAL A 43 2.16 3.88 7.23
N SER A 44 0.92 4.32 7.36
CA SER A 44 0.07 4.05 8.51
C SER A 44 -1.20 3.32 8.08
N TYR A 45 -1.90 2.74 9.05
CA TYR A 45 -3.20 2.12 8.85
C TYR A 45 -4.18 2.66 9.89
N HIS A 46 -5.46 2.75 9.54
CA HIS A 46 -6.50 3.12 10.51
C HIS A 46 -6.79 2.00 11.53
N LEU A 47 -6.63 0.76 11.08
CA LEU A 47 -6.77 -0.46 11.88
C LEU A 47 -5.56 -1.33 11.61
N GLU A 48 -5.16 -2.14 12.60
CA GLU A 48 -4.07 -3.09 12.43
C GLU A 48 -4.30 -3.97 11.18
N PRO A 49 -3.32 -4.02 10.26
CA PRO A 49 -3.45 -4.81 9.04
C PRO A 49 -3.40 -6.31 9.36
N MET A 50 -3.89 -7.14 8.44
CA MET A 50 -3.71 -8.60 8.50
C MET A 50 -2.27 -9.01 8.10
N LEU A 51 -1.27 -8.36 8.69
CA LEU A 51 0.16 -8.64 8.53
C LEU A 51 0.76 -8.89 9.91
N THR A 52 1.57 -9.92 10.02
CA THR A 52 2.38 -10.17 11.21
C THR A 52 3.40 -9.04 11.40
N GLU A 53 3.88 -8.84 12.62
CA GLU A 53 4.92 -7.84 12.92
C GLU A 53 6.15 -8.04 12.04
N LYS A 54 6.59 -9.30 11.85
CA LYS A 54 7.72 -9.64 10.99
C LYS A 54 7.48 -9.26 9.53
N GLU A 55 6.27 -9.44 9.00
CA GLU A 55 5.95 -9.03 7.63
C GLU A 55 6.01 -7.51 7.50
N GLN A 56 5.50 -6.78 8.49
CA GLN A 56 5.59 -5.32 8.53
C GLN A 56 7.04 -4.84 8.61
N GLU A 57 7.88 -5.49 9.43
CA GLU A 57 9.33 -5.23 9.52
C GLU A 57 10.05 -5.49 8.19
N GLN A 58 9.62 -6.52 7.45
CA GLN A 58 10.13 -6.83 6.11
C GLN A 58 9.64 -5.84 5.03
N GLY A 59 8.79 -4.89 5.40
CA GLY A 59 8.27 -3.85 4.52
C GLY A 59 7.03 -4.26 3.74
N TRP A 60 6.34 -5.34 4.10
CA TRP A 60 5.09 -5.73 3.45
C TRP A 60 3.96 -4.75 3.76
N VAL A 61 3.17 -4.42 2.74
CA VAL A 61 2.13 -3.39 2.81
C VAL A 61 0.90 -3.82 2.02
N PHE A 62 -0.27 -3.76 2.65
CA PHE A 62 -1.55 -3.78 1.92
C PHE A 62 -1.87 -2.37 1.42
N ALA A 63 -1.51 -2.06 0.17
CA ALA A 63 -1.71 -0.73 -0.41
C ALA A 63 -3.18 -0.27 -0.40
N CYS A 64 -4.12 -1.22 -0.34
CA CYS A 64 -5.55 -0.94 -0.24
C CYS A 64 -6.01 -0.36 1.09
N GLN A 65 -5.21 -0.49 2.15
CA GLN A 65 -5.52 0.05 3.48
C GLN A 65 -4.46 1.04 3.98
N ALA A 66 -3.30 1.11 3.31
CA ALA A 66 -2.19 1.95 3.71
C ALA A 66 -2.41 3.41 3.33
N PHE A 67 -2.06 4.30 4.25
CA PHE A 67 -1.99 5.75 4.06
C PHE A 67 -0.52 6.16 4.06
N ALA A 68 -0.11 7.01 3.11
CA ALA A 68 1.28 7.45 3.01
C ALA A 68 1.56 8.55 4.03
N GLU A 69 2.60 8.36 4.85
CA GLU A 69 3.09 9.35 5.82
C GLU A 69 4.33 10.11 5.27
N SER A 70 4.87 9.64 4.15
CA SER A 70 6.02 10.21 3.44
C SER A 70 6.04 9.72 1.99
N ASN A 71 7.00 10.18 1.19
CA ASN A 71 7.22 9.66 -0.16
C ASN A 71 7.55 8.17 -0.11
N LEU A 72 6.84 7.38 -0.92
CA LEU A 72 6.96 5.92 -0.95
C LEU A 72 7.67 5.44 -2.22
N VAL A 73 8.50 4.41 -2.07
CA VAL A 73 8.97 3.57 -3.18
C VAL A 73 8.46 2.16 -2.93
N LEU A 74 7.67 1.63 -3.87
CA LEU A 74 7.00 0.33 -3.74
C LEU A 74 7.41 -0.60 -4.88
N THR A 75 7.46 -1.90 -4.59
CA THR A 75 7.69 -2.96 -5.58
C THR A 75 6.70 -4.11 -5.40
N PHE A 76 6.44 -4.84 -6.49
CA PHE A 76 5.73 -6.12 -6.48
C PHE A 76 6.68 -7.32 -6.56
N GLU A 77 7.98 -7.06 -6.69
CA GLU A 77 9.05 -8.06 -6.73
C GLU A 77 9.59 -8.28 -5.31
N ASP A 78 9.98 -9.52 -5.00
CA ASP A 78 10.58 -9.90 -3.71
C ASP A 78 12.03 -9.46 -3.56
#